data_AF-A0A0D2ZTI6-F1
#
_entry.id   AF-A0A0D2ZTI6-F1
#
_cell.length_a   1.000
_cell.length_b   1.000
_cell.length_c   1.000
_cell.angle_alpha   90.00
_cell.angle_beta   90.00
_cell.angle_gamma   90.00
#
_symmetry.space_group_name_H-M   'P 1'
#
loop_
_entity.id
_entity.type
_entity.pdbx_description
1 polymer ?
#
loop_
_entity_poly.entity_id
_entity_poly.type
_entity_poly.pdbx_seq_one_letter_code
_entity_poly.pdbx_strand_id
1 'polypeptide(L)'
;MYRILLILSAITLVCSIAESLLDDNTQLAVNGICKQTTDTKFCGEVFANKLINSSPSKKDLVNVTVTEAERFSANTYFLISTLLRNDGDERPKSANDSGKILDLNDNFSASVGICKTDFIAPGYETNPMIEKNRETMVLMAMQKIVVHMVSS
;
A
#
# COMPACT_ATOMS: atom_id res chain seq x y z
N MET A 1 6.73 35.90 28.37
CA MET A 1 5.38 35.34 28.15
C MET A 1 5.00 35.31 26.67
N TYR A 2 5.10 36.41 25.90
CA TYR A 2 4.76 36.45 24.47
C TYR A 2 5.58 35.49 23.57
N ARG A 3 6.87 35.30 23.87
CA ARG A 3 7.74 34.37 23.12
C ARG A 3 7.38 32.89 23.29
N ILE A 4 6.87 32.50 24.45
CA ILE A 4 6.44 31.10 24.71
C ILE A 4 5.11 30.83 24.00
N LEU A 5 4.20 31.82 23.98
CA LEU A 5 2.95 31.78 23.21
C LEU A 5 3.18 31.65 21.70
N LEU A 6 4.18 32.34 21.14
CA LEU A 6 4.54 32.23 19.72
C LEU A 6 5.14 30.86 19.37
N ILE A 7 5.92 30.25 20.26
CA ILE A 7 6.46 28.90 20.05
C ILE A 7 5.34 27.86 20.11
N LEU A 8 4.44 27.97 21.08
CA LEU A 8 3.27 27.08 21.17
C LEU A 8 2.33 27.23 19.96
N SER A 9 2.12 28.45 19.45
CA SER A 9 1.30 28.65 18.25
C SER A 9 1.96 28.11 16.97
N ALA A 10 3.30 28.15 16.88
CA ALA A 10 4.04 27.55 15.79
C ALA A 10 4.00 26.01 15.85
N ILE A 11 4.08 25.42 17.04
CA ILE A 11 3.96 23.97 17.24
C ILE A 11 2.55 23.49 16.88
N THR A 12 1.49 24.22 17.28
CA THR A 12 0.12 23.86 16.87
C THR A 12 -0.09 23.99 15.37
N LEU A 13 0.50 25.01 14.73
CA LEU A 13 0.41 25.19 13.28
C LEU A 13 1.12 24.05 12.51
N VAL A 14 2.28 23.59 13.00
CA VAL A 14 3.02 22.47 12.39
C VAL A 14 2.34 21.12 12.68
N CYS A 15 1.70 20.96 13.85
CA CYS A 15 0.89 19.78 14.16
C CYS A 15 -0.41 19.72 13.34
N SER A 16 -1.03 20.86 13.00
CA SER A 16 -2.22 20.89 12.14
C SER A 16 -1.94 20.61 10.67
N ILE A 17 -0.70 20.75 10.19
CA ILE A 17 -0.36 20.46 8.78
C ILE A 17 -0.13 18.94 8.55
N ALA A 18 0.11 18.17 9.62
CA ALA A 18 0.23 16.72 9.54
C ALA A 18 -1.14 16.01 9.40
N GLU A 19 -2.23 16.66 9.84
CA GLU A 19 -3.59 16.13 9.76
C GLU A 19 -4.42 16.96 8.78
N SER A 20 -4.67 16.35 7.61
CA SER A 20 -5.57 16.79 6.52
C SER A 20 -4.94 17.57 5.35
N LEU A 21 -4.06 16.88 4.60
CA LEU A 21 -3.85 17.21 3.18
C LEU A 21 -5.15 17.02 2.36
N LEU A 22 -6.12 16.27 2.91
CA LEU A 22 -7.38 15.86 2.30
C LEU A 22 -8.55 16.60 2.97
N ASP A 23 -9.58 16.96 2.23
CA ASP A 23 -10.80 17.53 2.81
C ASP A 23 -11.55 16.50 3.70
N ASP A 24 -12.40 16.97 4.61
CA ASP A 24 -13.11 16.13 5.58
C ASP A 24 -13.87 14.96 4.94
N ASN A 25 -14.51 15.18 3.78
CA ASN A 25 -15.24 14.12 3.08
C ASN A 25 -14.29 13.08 2.50
N THR A 26 -13.16 13.54 1.96
CA THR A 26 -12.10 12.66 1.46
C THR A 26 -11.48 11.85 2.59
N GLN A 27 -11.23 12.47 3.74
CA GLN A 27 -10.68 11.78 4.90
C GLN A 27 -11.67 10.71 5.41
N LEU A 28 -12.97 10.99 5.41
CA LEU A 28 -14.01 10.01 5.72
C LEU A 28 -14.01 8.83 4.73
N ALA A 29 -13.86 9.10 3.44
CA ALA A 29 -13.79 8.05 2.40
C ALA A 29 -12.55 7.16 2.57
N VAL A 30 -11.36 7.77 2.74
CA VAL A 30 -10.10 7.06 3.00
C VAL A 30 -10.20 6.22 4.28
N ASN A 31 -10.74 6.80 5.36
CA ASN A 31 -10.96 6.08 6.62
C ASN A 31 -11.93 4.89 6.43
N GLY A 32 -12.99 5.07 5.65
CA GLY A 32 -13.93 4.00 5.30
C GLY A 32 -13.28 2.85 4.54
N ILE A 33 -12.36 3.16 3.62
CA ILE A 33 -11.57 2.16 2.89
C ILE A 33 -10.60 1.47 3.86
N CYS A 34 -9.79 2.22 4.59
CA CYS A 34 -8.70 1.68 5.39
C CYS A 34 -9.18 0.86 6.61
N LYS A 35 -10.37 1.15 7.15
CA LYS A 35 -11.00 0.33 8.20
C LYS A 35 -11.40 -1.07 7.74
N GLN A 36 -11.53 -1.29 6.43
CA GLN A 36 -11.85 -2.59 5.86
C GLN A 36 -10.60 -3.40 5.49
N THR A 37 -9.40 -2.86 5.77
CA THR A 37 -8.12 -3.53 5.54
C THR A 37 -7.52 -4.03 6.85
N THR A 38 -6.60 -5.00 6.78
CA THR A 38 -5.92 -5.54 7.95
C THR A 38 -4.89 -4.59 8.58
N ASP A 39 -4.44 -3.58 7.84
CA ASP A 39 -3.58 -2.51 8.36
C ASP A 39 -4.07 -1.13 7.90
N THR A 40 -4.87 -0.51 8.76
CA THR A 40 -5.40 0.83 8.55
C THR A 40 -4.30 1.88 8.46
N LYS A 41 -3.18 1.73 9.18
CA LYS A 41 -2.09 2.71 9.19
C LYS A 41 -1.37 2.70 7.84
N PHE A 42 -0.95 1.53 7.38
CA PHE A 42 -0.30 1.40 6.07
C PHE A 42 -1.22 1.87 4.94
N CYS A 43 -2.51 1.50 4.97
CA CYS A 43 -3.49 1.99 4.00
C CYS A 43 -3.59 3.53 4.01
N GLY A 44 -3.64 4.15 5.19
CA GLY A 44 -3.69 5.61 5.32
C GLY A 44 -2.43 6.29 4.76
N GLU A 45 -1.26 5.73 5.03
CA GLU A 45 0.02 6.22 4.51
C GLU A 45 0.10 6.13 2.98
N VAL A 46 -0.43 5.06 2.37
CA VAL A 46 -0.50 4.93 0.90
C VAL A 46 -1.27 6.10 0.29
N PHE A 47 -2.44 6.45 0.84
CA PHE A 47 -3.23 7.56 0.33
C PHE A 47 -2.62 8.93 0.65
N ALA A 48 -2.17 9.14 1.89
CA ALA A 48 -1.60 10.42 2.32
C ALA A 48 -0.35 10.81 1.52
N ASN A 49 0.47 9.82 1.12
CA ASN A 49 1.70 10.07 0.38
C ASN A 49 1.50 10.28 -1.13
N LYS A 50 0.35 9.90 -1.68
CA LYS A 50 0.15 9.78 -3.14
C LYS A 50 -0.99 10.62 -3.69
N LEU A 51 -1.95 10.99 -2.85
CA LEU A 51 -3.00 11.91 -3.24
C LEU A 51 -2.45 13.33 -3.29
N ILE A 52 -2.47 13.92 -4.48
CA ILE A 52 -1.97 15.28 -4.74
C ILE A 52 -3.08 16.32 -4.52
N ASN A 53 -4.34 15.91 -4.71
CA ASN A 53 -5.51 16.76 -4.53
C ASN A 53 -6.12 16.53 -3.15
N SER A 54 -6.61 17.61 -2.53
CA SER A 54 -7.35 17.52 -1.28
C SER A 54 -8.72 16.86 -1.45
N SER A 55 -9.31 16.92 -2.65
CA SER A 55 -10.60 16.32 -3.00
C SER A 55 -10.53 15.36 -4.21
N PRO A 56 -9.85 14.20 -4.08
CA PRO A 56 -9.69 13.21 -5.14
C PRO A 56 -11.02 12.59 -5.56
N SER A 57 -11.17 12.37 -6.86
CA SER A 57 -12.28 11.59 -7.41
C SER A 57 -12.13 10.10 -7.05
N LYS A 58 -13.22 9.34 -7.15
CA LYS A 58 -13.16 7.86 -7.03
C LYS A 58 -12.11 7.25 -7.99
N LYS A 59 -11.94 7.84 -9.19
CA LYS A 59 -10.93 7.41 -10.18
C LYS A 59 -9.50 7.66 -9.68
N ASP A 60 -9.27 8.74 -8.96
CA ASP A 60 -7.96 9.04 -8.37
C ASP A 60 -7.61 8.03 -7.27
N LEU A 61 -8.60 7.63 -6.46
CA LEU A 61 -8.43 6.58 -5.44
C LEU A 61 -8.08 5.23 -6.06
N VAL A 62 -8.76 4.85 -7.15
CA VAL A 62 -8.42 3.65 -7.93
C VAL A 62 -7.01 3.77 -8.50
N ASN A 63 -6.67 4.90 -9.12
CA ASN A 63 -5.37 5.09 -9.76
C ASN A 63 -4.21 4.99 -8.78
N VAL A 64 -4.33 5.62 -7.60
CA VAL A 64 -3.33 5.50 -6.52
C VAL A 64 -3.19 4.05 -6.09
N THR A 65 -4.30 3.37 -5.83
CA THR A 65 -4.28 1.99 -5.32
C THR A 65 -3.66 1.02 -6.33
N VAL A 66 -4.03 1.13 -7.61
CA VAL A 66 -3.48 0.29 -8.70
C VAL A 66 -1.99 0.58 -8.92
N THR A 67 -1.62 1.86 -8.99
CA THR A 67 -0.21 2.26 -9.20
C THR A 67 0.68 1.76 -8.06
N GLU A 68 0.23 1.89 -6.82
CA GLU A 68 1.01 1.42 -5.67
C GLU A 68 1.04 -0.11 -5.60
N ALA A 69 -0.04 -0.81 -5.96
CA ALA A 69 -0.02 -2.28 -6.09
C ALA A 69 1.00 -2.75 -7.16
N GLU A 70 1.06 -2.11 -8.31
CA GLU A 70 2.03 -2.40 -9.37
C GLU A 70 3.47 -2.15 -8.91
N ARG A 71 3.72 -0.99 -8.31
CA ARG A 71 5.03 -0.64 -7.73
C ARG A 71 5.46 -1.67 -6.69
N PHE A 72 4.52 -2.08 -5.84
CA PHE A 72 4.76 -3.05 -4.80
C PHE A 72 5.09 -4.45 -5.35
N SER A 73 4.36 -4.87 -6.37
CA SER A 73 4.62 -6.11 -7.11
C SER A 73 6.02 -6.10 -7.74
N ALA A 74 6.41 -5.02 -8.41
CA ALA A 74 7.74 -4.88 -8.99
C ALA A 74 8.87 -4.96 -7.94
N ASN A 75 8.69 -4.29 -6.80
CA ASN A 75 9.64 -4.33 -5.69
C ASN A 75 9.76 -5.73 -5.07
N THR A 76 8.63 -6.43 -4.91
CA THR A 76 8.58 -7.78 -4.37
C THR A 76 9.25 -8.77 -5.32
N TYR A 77 8.97 -8.66 -6.63
CA TYR A 77 9.64 -9.45 -7.66
C TYR A 77 11.16 -9.25 -7.66
N PHE A 78 11.62 -8.01 -7.52
CA PHE A 78 13.04 -7.69 -7.42
C PHE A 78 13.69 -8.31 -6.18
N LEU A 79 13.02 -8.23 -5.02
CA LEU A 79 13.47 -8.86 -3.78
C LEU A 79 13.58 -10.38 -3.93
N ILE A 80 12.53 -11.04 -4.42
CA ILE A 80 12.53 -12.50 -4.67
C ILE A 80 13.67 -12.89 -5.62
N SER A 81 13.84 -12.14 -6.70
CA SER A 81 14.94 -12.37 -7.65
C SER A 81 16.33 -12.25 -7.00
N THR A 82 16.47 -11.34 -6.05
CA THR A 82 17.71 -11.14 -5.29
C THR A 82 17.95 -12.30 -4.32
N LEU A 83 16.91 -12.73 -3.60
CA LEU A 83 16.98 -13.87 -2.69
C LEU A 83 17.35 -15.16 -3.46
N LEU A 84 16.72 -15.42 -4.60
CA LEU A 84 17.00 -16.60 -5.43
C LEU A 84 18.43 -16.60 -6.01
N ARG A 85 18.94 -15.44 -6.43
CA ARG A 85 20.33 -15.33 -6.92
C ARG A 85 21.37 -15.65 -5.86
N ASN A 86 21.06 -15.34 -4.60
CA ASN A 86 21.94 -15.64 -3.48
C ASN A 86 21.87 -17.12 -3.05
N ASP A 87 20.81 -17.84 -3.44
CA ASP A 87 20.57 -19.24 -3.08
C ASP A 87 21.05 -20.26 -4.14
N GLY A 88 21.50 -19.78 -5.30
CA GLY A 88 22.22 -20.60 -6.28
C GLY A 88 21.37 -21.54 -7.16
N ASP A 89 20.06 -21.31 -7.31
CA ASP A 89 19.19 -22.14 -8.17
C ASP A 89 18.32 -21.34 -9.17
N GLU A 90 17.95 -22.01 -10.27
CA GLU A 90 17.48 -21.47 -11.55
C GLU A 90 16.14 -20.70 -11.46
N ARG A 91 16.09 -19.57 -12.19
CA ARG A 91 14.97 -18.62 -12.23
C ARG A 91 13.66 -19.26 -12.74
N PRO A 92 12.50 -19.03 -12.10
CA PRO A 92 11.22 -19.22 -12.76
C PRO A 92 10.96 -18.08 -13.77
N LYS A 93 10.54 -18.44 -14.99
CA LYS A 93 10.13 -17.51 -16.04
C LYS A 93 8.84 -16.79 -15.65
N SER A 94 8.89 -15.46 -15.64
CA SER A 94 7.73 -14.57 -15.57
C SER A 94 6.89 -14.66 -16.85
N ALA A 95 5.57 -14.80 -16.72
CA ALA A 95 4.62 -14.70 -17.83
C ALA A 95 3.90 -13.34 -17.76
N ASN A 96 4.09 -12.56 -18.83
CA ASN A 96 3.25 -11.42 -19.21
C ASN A 96 1.76 -11.82 -19.22
N ASP A 97 0.88 -10.99 -18.68
CA ASP A 97 -0.16 -10.34 -19.49
C ASP A 97 -1.05 -9.40 -18.66
N SER A 98 -1.09 -8.14 -19.12
CA SER A 98 -1.99 -7.08 -18.66
C SER A 98 -3.34 -7.25 -19.35
N GLY A 99 -4.36 -7.77 -18.66
CA GLY A 99 -5.69 -7.90 -19.31
C GLY A 99 -6.90 -8.40 -18.52
N LYS A 100 -6.78 -8.88 -17.26
CA LYS A 100 -7.95 -9.39 -16.51
C LYS A 100 -7.93 -9.05 -15.03
N ILE A 101 -8.12 -7.77 -14.69
CA ILE A 101 -8.02 -7.26 -13.31
C ILE A 101 -9.06 -7.87 -12.35
N LEU A 102 -10.20 -8.37 -12.84
CA LEU A 102 -11.28 -8.90 -12.00
C LEU A 102 -11.17 -10.41 -11.69
N ASP A 103 -10.84 -11.26 -12.67
CA ASP A 103 -10.60 -12.71 -12.43
C ASP A 103 -9.24 -12.99 -11.79
N LEU A 104 -8.28 -12.06 -11.92
CA LEU A 104 -7.01 -12.13 -11.21
C LEU A 104 -7.18 -11.92 -9.72
N ASN A 105 -8.16 -11.15 -9.22
CA ASN A 105 -8.15 -10.71 -7.82
C ASN A 105 -8.41 -11.85 -6.81
N ASP A 106 -9.26 -12.82 -7.14
CA ASP A 106 -9.53 -13.95 -6.24
C ASP A 106 -8.43 -15.03 -6.33
N ASN A 107 -7.87 -15.29 -7.52
CA ASN A 107 -6.73 -16.20 -7.70
C ASN A 107 -5.39 -15.60 -7.26
N PHE A 108 -5.22 -14.28 -7.38
CA PHE A 108 -4.10 -13.51 -6.85
C PHE A 108 -4.24 -13.37 -5.34
N SER A 109 -5.46 -13.24 -4.76
CA SER A 109 -5.63 -13.31 -3.29
C SER A 109 -5.17 -14.68 -2.75
N ALA A 110 -5.49 -15.76 -3.47
CA ALA A 110 -5.04 -17.10 -3.12
C ALA A 110 -3.54 -17.33 -3.40
N SER A 111 -2.95 -16.72 -4.44
CA SER A 111 -1.54 -16.89 -4.83
C SER A 111 -0.57 -15.93 -4.12
N VAL A 112 -1.03 -14.74 -3.75
CA VAL A 112 -0.36 -13.76 -2.86
C VAL A 112 -0.54 -14.15 -1.40
N GLY A 113 -1.49 -15.05 -1.13
CA GLY A 113 -1.58 -15.87 0.06
C GLY A 113 -0.32 -16.72 0.26
N ILE A 114 0.75 -16.01 0.64
CA ILE A 114 1.96 -16.44 1.31
C ILE A 114 3.03 -16.97 0.35
N CYS A 115 3.83 -16.03 -0.17
CA CYS A 115 5.24 -16.37 -0.39
C CYS A 115 5.78 -16.93 0.93
N LYS A 116 6.45 -18.09 0.88
CA LYS A 116 6.98 -18.74 2.09
C LYS A 116 7.77 -17.75 2.95
N THR A 117 7.63 -17.85 4.26
CA THR A 117 8.33 -17.00 5.23
C THR A 117 9.16 -17.81 6.22
N ASP A 118 9.10 -19.15 6.14
CA ASP A 118 9.77 -20.12 6.99
C ASP A 118 11.24 -20.36 6.61
N PHE A 119 11.72 -19.75 5.52
CA PHE A 119 13.12 -19.79 5.13
C PHE A 119 13.95 -18.68 5.79
N ILE A 120 15.23 -18.98 6.02
CA ILE A 120 16.21 -17.98 6.46
C ILE A 120 16.65 -17.19 5.23
N ALA A 121 16.38 -15.89 5.21
CA ALA A 121 16.83 -15.01 4.15
C ALA A 121 18.26 -14.53 4.45
N PRO A 122 19.28 -14.93 3.66
CA PRO A 122 20.67 -14.53 3.93
C PRO A 122 20.81 -13.00 3.94
N GLY A 123 21.46 -12.46 4.97
CA GLY A 123 21.64 -11.01 5.14
C GLY A 123 20.45 -10.29 5.80
N TYR A 124 19.41 -11.01 6.24
CA TYR A 124 18.27 -10.46 6.96
C TYR A 124 18.08 -11.15 8.32
N GLU A 125 17.84 -10.37 9.37
CA GLU A 125 17.52 -10.88 10.71
C GLU A 125 16.10 -11.49 10.75
N THR A 126 15.16 -10.88 10.03
CA THR A 126 13.78 -11.36 9.87
C THR A 126 13.49 -11.52 8.39
N ASN A 127 12.77 -12.57 8.00
CA ASN A 127 12.44 -12.82 6.60
C ASN A 127 11.66 -11.62 6.01
N PRO A 128 12.21 -10.92 5.00
CA PRO A 128 11.59 -9.71 4.46
C PRO A 128 10.26 -9.98 3.74
N MET A 129 9.98 -11.24 3.39
CA MET A 129 8.69 -11.63 2.82
C MET A 129 7.54 -11.55 3.83
N ILE A 130 7.81 -11.54 5.14
CA ILE A 130 6.78 -11.35 6.16
C ILE A 130 6.09 -10.01 5.96
N GLU A 131 6.88 -8.93 5.90
CA GLU A 131 6.32 -7.59 5.70
C GLU A 131 5.76 -7.42 4.29
N LYS A 132 6.44 -7.97 3.26
CA LYS A 132 5.94 -7.89 1.88
C LYS A 132 4.59 -8.56 1.67
N ASN A 133 4.37 -9.72 2.27
CA ASN A 133 3.07 -10.38 2.20
C ASN A 133 1.98 -9.54 2.91
N ARG A 134 2.30 -8.96 4.07
CA ARG A 134 1.39 -8.10 4.84
C ARG A 134 0.93 -6.88 4.04
N GLU A 135 1.89 -6.13 3.50
CA GLU A 135 1.63 -4.94 2.67
C GLU A 135 0.84 -5.30 1.40
N THR A 136 1.14 -6.44 0.75
CA THR A 136 0.40 -6.86 -0.46
C THR A 136 -1.06 -7.19 -0.16
N MET A 137 -1.34 -7.91 0.93
CA MET A 137 -2.72 -8.21 1.33
C MET A 137 -3.54 -6.93 1.54
N VAL A 138 -2.93 -5.89 2.13
CA VAL A 138 -3.59 -4.61 2.34
C VAL A 138 -3.87 -3.92 0.99
N LEU A 139 -2.89 -3.85 0.09
CA LEU A 139 -3.08 -3.25 -1.24
C LEU A 139 -4.16 -3.97 -2.07
N MET A 140 -4.22 -5.30 -2.00
CA MET A 140 -5.28 -6.08 -2.65
C MET A 140 -6.66 -5.78 -2.07
N ALA A 141 -6.78 -5.72 -0.74
CA ALA A 141 -8.02 -5.35 -0.08
C ALA A 141 -8.46 -3.94 -0.49
N MET A 142 -7.53 -2.97 -0.46
CA MET A 142 -7.77 -1.61 -0.95
C MET A 142 -8.31 -1.64 -2.38
N GLN A 143 -7.65 -2.36 -3.29
CA GLN A 143 -8.05 -2.45 -4.70
C GLN A 143 -9.47 -2.99 -4.86
N LYS A 144 -9.81 -4.07 -4.14
CA LYS A 144 -11.15 -4.66 -4.15
C LYS A 144 -12.20 -3.63 -3.72
N ILE A 145 -11.94 -2.91 -2.63
CA ILE A 145 -12.86 -1.90 -2.09
C ILE A 145 -13.06 -0.76 -3.08
N VAL A 146 -11.98 -0.15 -3.59
CA VAL A 146 -12.09 1.03 -4.47
C VAL A 146 -12.71 0.70 -5.83
N VAL A 147 -12.50 -0.51 -6.35
CA VAL A 147 -13.17 -0.98 -7.59
C VAL A 147 -14.67 -1.12 -7.39
N HIS A 148 -15.10 -1.67 -6.25
CA HIS A 148 -16.53 -1.73 -5.89
C HIS A 148 -17.15 -0.34 -5.77
N MET A 149 -16.42 0.64 -5.23
CA MET A 149 -16.90 2.02 -5.11
C MET A 149 -17.12 2.72 -6.47
N VAL A 150 -16.31 2.41 -7.49
CA VAL A 150 -16.47 2.97 -8.84
C VAL A 150 -17.59 2.29 -9.62
N SER A 151 -17.84 1.02 -9.34
CA SER A 151 -18.88 0.23 -10.02
C SER A 151 -20.30 0.44 -9.45
N SER A 152 -20.41 1.25 -8.39
CA SER A 152 -21.67 1.62 -7.70
C SER A 152 -22.00 3.09 -7.91
#